data_AF-U6GWR8-F1
#
_entry.id   AF-U6GWR8-F1
#
_cell.length_a   1.000
_cell.length_b   1.000
_cell.length_c   1.000
_cell.angle_alpha   90.00
_cell.angle_beta   90.00
_cell.angle_gamma   90.00
#
_symmetry.space_group_name_H-M   'P 1'
#
loop_
_entity.id
_entity.type
_entity.pdbx_description
1 polymer ?
#
loop_
_entity_poly.entity_id
_entity_poly.type
_entity_poly.pdbx_seq_one_letter_code
_entity_poly.pdbx_strand_id
1 'polypeptide(L)'
;MCLLVKDNSGELKYVSEGPQSAPESGVANPVHNEVVNLRGDAVVPPAEGHGTTAPASQDLSPCLTSNAAGSPPAHQENASLVIDSSSESKKRSANPNQIRKTLNMTERRGGTRALVEKTREAFLLQMAIDTRKAEILKLHDRAAEKSEAVRKAETMLTRDAQKFDEFLRSSDAAAHEAIRKADEAARVSQEKATAVRQLRQKLDATKARAASNREKVQEYSRYRAFLTHITPQDWLKDQEELSKERVHQQKQQWVQSQLQQQQLQYAADLEAIDEDLREKLQELEKKKSRGLKASAGPRKELEERAEKKKRQLSRKLKTATEFENLFDAENMALSALDLYFKDPQEPLRLFKELEEENLFLIQNAHETVTELEAMEKRFADTRAEMGARLEGLEAVIAQLQQQLQQQRAKCTQHREELASQEQESDASAALQKLTVHVSAIHAACGFESEQEGDWGV
;
A
#
# COMPACT_ATOMS: atom_id res chain seq x y z
N MET A 1 -19.21 -9.00 -34.25
CA MET A 1 -19.97 -9.25 -35.49
C MET A 1 -21.44 -9.12 -35.15
N CYS A 2 -22.17 -8.19 -35.76
CA CYS A 2 -23.62 -8.07 -35.58
C CYS A 2 -24.27 -8.35 -36.94
N LEU A 3 -25.19 -9.31 -36.99
CA LEU A 3 -25.90 -9.68 -38.21
C LEU A 3 -27.13 -8.79 -38.36
N LEU A 4 -27.16 -7.99 -39.42
CA LEU A 4 -28.35 -7.25 -39.84
C LEU A 4 -29.19 -8.13 -40.77
N VAL A 5 -30.41 -8.46 -40.36
CA VAL A 5 -31.44 -9.05 -41.22
C VAL A 5 -32.49 -7.98 -41.48
N LYS A 6 -32.83 -7.76 -42.75
CA LYS A 6 -33.93 -6.87 -43.17
C LYS A 6 -35.17 -7.71 -43.43
N ASP A 7 -36.30 -7.28 -42.89
CA ASP A 7 -37.63 -7.79 -43.27
C ASP A 7 -38.49 -6.72 -43.95
N ASN A 8 -39.44 -7.21 -44.74
CA ASN A 8 -39.91 -6.53 -45.95
C ASN A 8 -41.12 -5.58 -45.75
N SER A 9 -41.16 -4.84 -44.63
CA SER A 9 -42.28 -3.94 -44.27
C SER A 9 -41.90 -2.56 -43.71
N GLY A 10 -40.61 -2.20 -43.68
CA GLY A 10 -40.18 -0.80 -43.61
C GLY A 10 -40.28 -0.07 -42.26
N GLU A 11 -40.58 -0.73 -41.14
CA GLU A 11 -40.47 -0.14 -39.79
C GLU A 11 -39.24 -0.66 -39.03
N LEU A 12 -38.42 0.25 -38.49
CA LEU A 12 -37.37 -0.04 -37.51
C LEU A 12 -37.96 0.01 -36.09
N LYS A 13 -38.11 -1.15 -35.42
CA LYS A 13 -38.44 -1.21 -33.99
C LYS A 13 -37.23 -1.57 -33.14
N TYR A 14 -36.98 -0.72 -32.14
CA TYR A 14 -35.99 -0.98 -31.10
C TYR A 14 -36.56 -2.02 -30.13
N VAL A 15 -35.85 -3.13 -29.93
CA VAL A 15 -36.14 -4.10 -28.86
C VAL A 15 -35.09 -3.94 -27.78
N SER A 16 -35.53 -3.59 -26.58
CA SER A 16 -34.67 -3.53 -25.39
C SER A 16 -34.86 -4.80 -24.58
N GLU A 17 -33.85 -5.68 -24.59
CA GLU A 17 -33.81 -6.84 -23.70
C GLU A 17 -33.10 -6.46 -22.40
N GLY A 18 -33.85 -6.46 -21.30
CA GLY A 18 -33.29 -6.42 -19.94
C GLY A 18 -32.68 -7.77 -19.55
N PRO A 19 -31.74 -7.82 -18.59
CA PRO A 19 -30.97 -9.02 -18.30
C PRO A 19 -31.82 -10.10 -17.63
N GLN A 20 -31.96 -11.26 -18.28
CA GLN A 20 -32.49 -12.47 -17.65
C GLN A 20 -31.43 -13.16 -16.78
N SER A 21 -31.82 -13.47 -15.55
CA SER A 21 -31.06 -14.27 -14.58
C SER A 21 -31.34 -15.78 -14.70
N ALA A 22 -30.32 -16.61 -14.85
CA ALA A 22 -30.32 -18.04 -14.54
C ALA A 22 -28.86 -18.59 -14.57
N PRO A 23 -28.58 -19.82 -14.10
CA PRO A 23 -28.59 -20.18 -12.69
C PRO A 23 -27.23 -20.76 -12.23
N GLU A 24 -27.01 -20.86 -10.91
CA GLU A 24 -25.83 -21.52 -10.36
C GLU A 24 -25.84 -23.03 -10.69
N SER A 25 -24.72 -23.55 -11.18
CA SER A 25 -24.43 -24.99 -11.20
C SER A 25 -23.11 -25.26 -10.49
N GLY A 26 -23.18 -26.06 -9.43
CA GLY A 26 -22.01 -26.40 -8.61
C GLY A 26 -21.21 -27.55 -9.22
N VAL A 27 -19.88 -27.49 -9.09
CA VAL A 27 -19.00 -28.66 -9.21
C VAL A 27 -18.06 -28.67 -8.00
N ALA A 28 -18.03 -29.79 -7.31
CA ALA A 28 -17.22 -30.00 -6.12
C ALA A 28 -15.72 -30.12 -6.47
N ASN A 29 -14.86 -29.89 -5.48
CA ASN A 29 -13.50 -30.41 -5.49
C ASN A 29 -13.18 -31.00 -4.11
N PRO A 30 -12.58 -32.22 -4.03
CA PRO A 30 -12.47 -32.95 -2.77
C PRO A 30 -11.24 -32.59 -1.95
N VAL A 31 -11.37 -32.92 -0.67
CA VAL A 31 -10.34 -32.87 0.38
C VAL A 31 -9.17 -33.82 0.05
N HIS A 32 -7.94 -33.35 0.29
CA HIS A 32 -6.97 -34.19 1.02
C HIS A 32 -6.20 -33.35 2.05
N ASN A 33 -6.54 -33.58 3.32
CA ASN A 33 -5.72 -33.18 4.46
C ASN A 33 -4.48 -34.08 4.54
N GLU A 34 -3.36 -33.51 4.97
CA GLU A 34 -2.47 -34.21 5.89
C GLU A 34 -2.26 -33.35 7.14
N VAL A 35 -2.18 -34.00 8.30
CA VAL A 35 -2.36 -33.38 9.62
C VAL A 35 -1.08 -33.51 10.43
N VAL A 36 -0.64 -32.43 11.07
CA VAL A 36 0.12 -32.52 12.31
C VAL A 36 -0.50 -31.60 13.37
N ASN A 37 -1.00 -32.23 14.43
CA ASN A 37 -1.60 -31.58 15.60
C ASN A 37 -0.56 -30.87 16.48
N LEU A 38 -0.99 -29.78 17.12
CA LEU A 38 -0.72 -29.54 18.56
C LEU A 38 -1.99 -28.99 19.24
N ARG A 39 -2.32 -29.54 20.42
CA ARG A 39 -3.41 -29.11 21.33
C ARG A 39 -3.12 -27.70 21.89
N GLY A 40 -4.07 -26.88 22.35
CA GLY A 40 -5.22 -27.17 23.26
C GLY A 40 -4.71 -27.15 24.71
N ASP A 41 -5.21 -26.35 25.66
CA ASP A 41 -6.57 -25.82 25.95
C ASP A 41 -6.52 -24.30 26.34
N ALA A 42 -7.54 -23.40 26.31
CA ALA A 42 -8.98 -23.41 26.63
C ALA A 42 -9.26 -23.56 28.17
N VAL A 43 -10.16 -22.87 28.91
CA VAL A 43 -11.45 -22.11 28.78
C VAL A 43 -11.54 -21.15 30.02
N VAL A 44 -11.80 -19.83 29.95
CA VAL A 44 -13.08 -19.04 29.91
C VAL A 44 -13.88 -18.91 31.26
N PRO A 45 -14.59 -17.78 31.57
CA PRO A 45 -14.97 -17.31 32.93
C PRO A 45 -16.47 -17.46 33.28
N PRO A 46 -17.00 -16.82 34.36
CA PRO A 46 -17.68 -15.50 34.26
C PRO A 46 -17.46 -14.57 35.50
N ALA A 47 -18.45 -13.78 35.96
CA ALA A 47 -18.55 -12.32 35.70
C ALA A 47 -19.41 -11.58 36.78
N GLU A 48 -19.57 -10.24 36.66
CA GLU A 48 -20.50 -9.32 37.38
C GLU A 48 -20.27 -9.07 38.91
N GLY A 49 -20.50 -7.89 39.51
CA GLY A 49 -20.84 -6.55 38.99
C GLY A 49 -21.09 -5.49 40.09
N HIS A 50 -20.80 -4.21 39.80
CA HIS A 50 -21.19 -2.95 40.52
C HIS A 50 -20.75 -2.73 42.01
N GLY A 51 -20.40 -1.52 42.49
CA GLY A 51 -20.26 -0.23 41.80
C GLY A 51 -19.72 0.92 42.69
N THR A 52 -19.24 1.98 42.03
CA THR A 52 -19.15 3.42 42.40
C THR A 52 -19.04 3.86 43.88
N THR A 53 -17.95 4.57 44.23
CA THR A 53 -17.92 6.03 44.59
C THR A 53 -16.47 6.51 44.75
N ALA A 54 -16.17 7.77 44.38
CA ALA A 54 -14.85 8.43 44.44
C ALA A 54 -14.98 9.76 45.25
N PRO A 55 -13.98 10.68 45.36
CA PRO A 55 -12.57 10.65 44.92
C PRO A 55 -11.54 11.19 45.95
N ALA A 56 -10.30 11.39 45.47
CA ALA A 56 -9.37 12.49 45.80
C ALA A 56 -8.34 12.38 46.97
N SER A 57 -7.07 12.38 46.53
CA SER A 57 -5.97 13.26 46.99
C SER A 57 -4.94 12.81 48.03
N GLN A 58 -3.68 13.04 47.61
CA GLN A 58 -2.50 13.49 48.38
C GLN A 58 -1.64 12.48 49.17
N ASP A 59 -0.49 12.21 48.55
CA ASP A 59 0.87 12.56 49.04
C ASP A 59 1.56 11.83 50.22
N LEU A 60 2.85 11.60 49.94
CA LEU A 60 4.01 11.44 50.81
C LEU A 60 4.43 10.07 51.37
N SER A 61 5.75 9.89 51.22
CA SER A 61 6.68 8.83 51.57
C SER A 61 6.62 8.27 53.00
N PRO A 62 7.12 7.04 53.23
CA PRO A 62 7.07 6.38 54.54
C PRO A 62 8.18 6.84 55.49
N CYS A 63 7.88 6.80 56.79
CA CYS A 63 8.87 6.80 57.87
C CYS A 63 8.54 5.76 58.94
N LEU A 64 9.60 5.11 59.39
CA LEU A 64 9.85 4.44 60.69
C LEU A 64 8.71 4.34 61.71
N THR A 65 8.55 3.15 62.29
CA THR A 65 8.09 2.99 63.68
C THR A 65 8.98 2.05 64.47
N SER A 66 9.26 2.45 65.71
CA SER A 66 9.77 1.63 66.80
C SER A 66 8.82 1.77 68.01
N ASN A 67 9.14 1.07 69.11
CA ASN A 67 8.56 1.15 70.47
C ASN A 67 7.43 0.11 70.71
N ALA A 68 7.58 -0.84 71.66
CA ALA A 68 7.59 -0.74 73.14
C ALA A 68 6.16 -0.90 73.74
N ALA A 69 5.89 -1.26 75.00
CA ALA A 69 6.71 -1.46 76.21
C ALA A 69 6.00 -2.45 77.18
N GLY A 70 6.60 -2.82 78.32
CA GLY A 70 5.85 -3.43 79.44
C GLY A 70 6.66 -4.10 80.58
N SER A 71 6.81 -3.39 81.71
CA SER A 71 7.29 -3.88 83.03
C SER A 71 6.39 -3.25 84.13
N PRO A 72 6.53 -3.48 85.47
CA PRO A 72 7.36 -4.40 86.29
C PRO A 72 6.41 -5.25 87.22
N PRO A 73 6.54 -5.48 88.57
CA PRO A 73 7.66 -5.49 89.53
C PRO A 73 7.72 -6.65 90.60
N ALA A 74 8.86 -6.70 91.32
CA ALA A 74 9.06 -7.01 92.76
C ALA A 74 9.11 -8.46 93.37
N HIS A 75 10.02 -8.57 94.37
CA HIS A 75 10.38 -9.67 95.30
C HIS A 75 11.16 -10.89 94.73
N GLN A 76 12.45 -11.12 95.05
CA GLN A 76 13.11 -11.62 96.30
C GLN A 76 13.14 -13.18 96.31
N GLU A 77 14.26 -13.93 96.29
CA GLU A 77 15.46 -13.96 97.18
C GLU A 77 16.80 -14.48 96.54
N ASN A 78 17.93 -14.03 97.12
CA ASN A 78 19.20 -14.72 97.47
C ASN A 78 20.00 -15.67 96.52
N ALA A 79 21.21 -15.23 96.12
CA ALA A 79 22.54 -15.85 96.37
C ALA A 79 23.65 -15.15 95.52
N SER A 80 24.47 -14.25 96.05
CA SER A 80 25.78 -14.55 96.71
C SER A 80 26.73 -15.33 95.79
N LEU A 81 27.80 -14.76 95.21
CA LEU A 81 28.93 -14.15 95.92
C LEU A 81 29.50 -12.89 95.22
N VAL A 82 29.76 -11.86 96.04
CA VAL A 82 30.69 -10.76 95.76
C VAL A 82 31.93 -10.97 96.63
N ILE A 83 33.13 -10.80 96.08
CA ILE A 83 34.28 -10.26 96.83
C ILE A 83 34.92 -9.17 95.98
N ASP A 84 34.48 -7.94 96.25
CA ASP A 84 35.31 -6.75 96.11
C ASP A 84 36.27 -6.68 97.31
N SER A 85 37.46 -6.09 97.12
CA SER A 85 38.22 -5.39 98.16
C SER A 85 39.51 -4.80 97.59
N SER A 86 39.45 -3.51 97.24
CA SER A 86 40.63 -2.65 97.41
C SER A 86 41.11 -2.72 98.87
N SER A 87 42.41 -2.94 99.10
CA SER A 87 43.02 -2.70 100.41
C SER A 87 44.46 -2.19 100.27
N GLU A 88 44.68 -0.94 100.62
CA GLU A 88 46.02 -0.39 100.84
C GLU A 88 46.65 -1.05 102.07
N SER A 89 47.70 -1.86 101.88
CA SER A 89 48.48 -2.42 102.98
C SER A 89 49.99 -2.23 102.81
N LYS A 90 50.40 -0.97 102.99
CA LYS A 90 51.45 -0.54 103.93
C LYS A 90 52.53 -1.61 104.28
N LYS A 91 53.74 -1.40 103.75
CA LYS A 91 55.04 -1.89 104.28
C LYS A 91 55.23 -3.43 104.41
N ARG A 92 56.14 -3.96 103.58
CA ARG A 92 57.54 -4.21 104.01
C ARG A 92 58.42 -4.63 102.82
N SER A 93 59.44 -3.83 102.55
CA SER A 93 60.57 -4.26 101.72
C SER A 93 61.31 -5.38 102.44
N ALA A 94 61.06 -6.63 102.04
CA ALA A 94 61.87 -7.77 102.41
C ALA A 94 63.13 -7.79 101.52
N ASN A 95 64.10 -6.96 101.88
CA ASN A 95 65.40 -6.90 101.22
C ASN A 95 66.02 -8.32 101.14
N PRO A 96 66.35 -8.85 99.94
CA PRO A 96 66.85 -10.23 99.79
C PRO A 96 68.17 -10.48 100.54
N ASN A 97 68.87 -9.43 100.97
CA ASN A 97 70.06 -9.52 101.82
C ASN A 97 69.78 -9.81 103.32
N GLN A 98 68.53 -9.90 103.79
CA GLN A 98 68.26 -10.30 105.19
C GLN A 98 68.18 -11.82 105.41
N ILE A 99 67.84 -12.62 104.40
CA ILE A 99 67.75 -14.09 104.53
C ILE A 99 69.13 -14.75 104.69
N ARG A 100 70.22 -14.05 104.34
CA ARG A 100 71.61 -14.50 104.57
C ARG A 100 72.14 -14.28 105.99
N LYS A 101 71.39 -13.65 106.91
CA LYS A 101 71.95 -13.12 108.18
C LYS A 101 71.52 -13.81 109.48
N THR A 102 70.82 -14.95 109.41
CA THR A 102 70.29 -15.67 110.60
C THR A 102 70.80 -17.10 110.81
N LEU A 103 71.73 -17.61 109.99
CA LEU A 103 72.32 -18.96 110.16
C LEU A 103 73.77 -18.97 110.68
N ASN A 104 74.38 -17.80 110.89
CA ASN A 104 75.76 -17.67 111.35
C ASN A 104 75.84 -17.03 112.75
N MET A 105 75.38 -17.72 113.80
CA MET A 105 75.86 -17.56 115.19
C MET A 105 75.30 -18.65 116.12
N THR A 106 76.01 -19.78 116.23
CA THR A 106 76.02 -20.65 117.43
C THR A 106 77.20 -21.61 117.33
N GLU A 107 78.39 -21.04 117.52
CA GLU A 107 79.62 -21.83 117.65
C GLU A 107 79.83 -22.19 119.13
N ARG A 108 79.33 -23.35 119.56
CA ARG A 108 79.79 -24.04 120.77
C ARG A 108 79.84 -25.55 120.53
N ARG A 109 80.93 -26.15 121.02
CA ARG A 109 81.37 -27.55 120.88
C ARG A 109 80.21 -28.56 120.86
N GLY A 110 80.09 -29.33 119.78
CA GLY A 110 79.15 -30.45 119.66
C GLY A 110 79.80 -31.62 118.93
N GLY A 111 79.68 -32.82 119.47
CA GLY A 111 80.22 -34.04 118.86
C GLY A 111 79.47 -34.46 117.59
N THR A 112 79.88 -35.59 117.00
CA THR A 112 79.40 -36.17 115.73
C THR A 112 77.89 -36.02 115.47
N ARG A 113 77.05 -36.20 116.50
CA ARG A 113 75.58 -36.05 116.43
C ARG A 113 75.10 -34.68 115.91
N ALA A 114 75.77 -33.58 116.27
CA ALA A 114 75.38 -32.23 115.83
C ALA A 114 75.76 -31.96 114.37
N LEU A 115 76.83 -32.61 113.87
CA LEU A 115 77.18 -32.59 112.46
C LEU A 115 76.16 -33.39 111.64
N VAL A 116 75.73 -34.56 112.15
CA VAL A 116 74.69 -35.40 111.52
C VAL A 116 73.35 -34.67 111.42
N GLU A 117 72.94 -33.90 112.44
CA GLU A 117 71.69 -33.14 112.34
C GLU A 117 71.82 -31.99 111.32
N LYS A 118 72.94 -31.24 111.30
CA LYS A 118 73.17 -30.18 110.30
C LYS A 118 73.25 -30.70 108.86
N THR A 119 73.86 -31.87 108.62
CA THR A 119 73.89 -32.47 107.28
C THR A 119 72.51 -33.00 106.88
N ARG A 120 71.72 -33.51 107.83
CA ARG A 120 70.32 -33.91 107.62
C ARG A 120 69.42 -32.71 107.32
N GLU A 121 69.52 -31.62 108.08
CA GLU A 121 68.83 -30.35 107.82
C GLU A 121 69.19 -29.80 106.45
N ALA A 122 70.49 -29.77 106.10
CA ALA A 122 70.95 -29.35 104.78
C ALA A 122 70.39 -30.24 103.65
N PHE A 123 70.35 -31.56 103.83
CA PHE A 123 69.77 -32.50 102.87
C PHE A 123 68.25 -32.30 102.71
N LEU A 124 67.52 -32.11 103.81
CA LEU A 124 66.07 -31.85 103.78
C LEU A 124 65.75 -30.50 103.13
N LEU A 125 66.56 -29.46 103.39
CA LEU A 125 66.45 -28.17 102.70
C LEU A 125 66.78 -28.29 101.21
N GLN A 126 67.81 -29.05 100.85
CA GLN A 126 68.17 -29.31 99.45
C GLN A 126 67.04 -30.07 98.73
N MET A 127 66.52 -31.14 99.33
CA MET A 127 65.37 -31.90 98.81
C MET A 127 64.12 -31.02 98.67
N ALA A 128 63.85 -30.13 99.63
CA ALA A 128 62.74 -29.18 99.55
C ALA A 128 62.94 -28.10 98.46
N ILE A 129 64.18 -27.63 98.26
CA ILE A 129 64.54 -26.72 97.17
C ILE A 129 64.37 -27.42 95.82
N ASP A 130 64.85 -28.64 95.67
CA ASP A 130 64.77 -29.37 94.39
C ASP A 130 63.34 -29.82 94.08
N THR A 131 62.54 -30.18 95.10
CA THR A 131 61.08 -30.38 94.95
C THR A 131 60.38 -29.10 94.47
N ARG A 132 60.74 -27.93 95.03
CA ARG A 132 60.20 -26.63 94.59
C ARG A 132 60.66 -26.26 93.18
N LYS A 133 61.92 -26.50 92.82
CA LYS A 133 62.42 -26.29 91.44
C LYS A 133 61.67 -27.17 90.45
N ALA A 134 61.44 -28.44 90.77
CA ALA A 134 60.70 -29.38 89.93
C ALA A 134 59.25 -28.92 89.70
N GLU A 135 58.54 -28.46 90.75
CA GLU A 135 57.18 -27.93 90.56
C GLU A 135 57.19 -26.57 89.83
N ILE A 136 58.20 -25.71 90.02
CA ILE A 136 58.37 -24.46 89.24
C ILE A 136 58.56 -24.77 87.74
N LEU A 137 59.43 -25.73 87.39
CA LEU A 137 59.64 -26.14 85.99
C LEU A 137 58.34 -26.70 85.39
N LYS A 138 57.68 -27.61 86.08
CA LYS A 138 56.39 -28.18 85.66
C LYS A 138 55.28 -27.12 85.51
N LEU A 139 55.28 -26.07 86.33
CA LEU A 139 54.38 -24.91 86.17
C LEU A 139 54.79 -24.02 84.98
N HIS A 140 56.09 -23.87 84.72
CA HIS A 140 56.61 -23.16 83.55
C HIS A 140 56.24 -23.88 82.25
N ASP A 141 56.42 -25.19 82.18
CA ASP A 141 56.06 -26.02 81.03
C ASP A 141 54.56 -25.93 80.73
N ARG A 142 53.71 -26.12 81.75
CA ARG A 142 52.24 -25.92 81.65
C ARG A 142 51.87 -24.49 81.22
N ALA A 143 52.64 -23.47 81.61
CA ALA A 143 52.40 -22.09 81.21
C ALA A 143 52.83 -21.84 79.76
N ALA A 144 53.94 -22.45 79.32
CA ALA A 144 54.40 -22.41 77.93
C ALA A 144 53.41 -23.12 77.00
N GLU A 145 52.96 -24.32 77.35
CA GLU A 145 51.92 -25.06 76.61
C GLU A 145 50.63 -24.23 76.45
N LYS A 146 50.16 -23.60 77.54
CA LYS A 146 49.00 -22.70 77.51
C LYS A 146 49.23 -21.46 76.66
N SER A 147 50.40 -20.83 76.77
CA SER A 147 50.78 -19.67 75.96
C SER A 147 50.85 -20.01 74.47
N GLU A 148 51.40 -21.17 74.12
CA GLU A 148 51.38 -21.67 72.74
C GLU A 148 49.97 -21.98 72.25
N ALA A 149 49.11 -22.58 73.08
CA ALA A 149 47.73 -22.87 72.73
C ALA A 149 46.93 -21.57 72.46
N VAL A 150 47.11 -20.56 73.32
CA VAL A 150 46.53 -19.22 73.13
C VAL A 150 47.05 -18.58 71.85
N ARG A 151 48.37 -18.58 71.62
CA ARG A 151 48.98 -18.03 70.39
C ARG A 151 48.46 -18.74 69.14
N LYS A 152 48.30 -20.07 69.18
CA LYS A 152 47.72 -20.83 68.06
C LYS A 152 46.28 -20.40 67.81
N ALA A 153 45.44 -20.31 68.85
CA ALA A 153 44.06 -19.83 68.75
C ALA A 153 43.96 -18.39 68.23
N GLU A 154 44.80 -17.48 68.71
CA GLU A 154 44.90 -16.08 68.25
C GLU A 154 45.26 -16.02 66.76
N THR A 155 46.27 -16.78 66.31
CA THR A 155 46.63 -16.80 64.87
C THR A 155 45.57 -17.46 63.98
N MET A 156 44.72 -18.33 64.53
CA MET A 156 43.55 -18.86 63.81
C MET A 156 42.47 -17.79 63.71
N LEU A 157 42.10 -17.14 64.82
CA LEU A 157 41.09 -16.09 64.85
C LEU A 157 41.47 -14.90 63.95
N THR A 158 42.73 -14.47 63.95
CA THR A 158 43.22 -13.41 63.05
C THR A 158 43.12 -13.80 61.58
N ARG A 159 43.44 -15.06 61.23
CA ARG A 159 43.28 -15.56 59.85
C ARG A 159 41.81 -15.64 59.43
N ASP A 160 40.93 -16.06 60.34
CA ASP A 160 39.52 -16.17 60.04
C ASP A 160 38.88 -14.78 59.92
N ALA A 161 39.27 -13.82 60.76
CA ALA A 161 38.90 -12.40 60.60
C ALA A 161 39.35 -11.83 59.23
N GLN A 162 40.59 -12.12 58.79
CA GLN A 162 41.07 -11.72 57.46
C GLN A 162 40.21 -12.32 56.33
N LYS A 163 39.85 -13.60 56.41
CA LYS A 163 38.94 -14.23 55.44
C LYS A 163 37.53 -13.61 55.46
N PHE A 164 37.01 -13.24 56.63
CA PHE A 164 35.72 -12.55 56.71
C PHE A 164 35.77 -11.17 56.07
N ASP A 165 36.83 -10.39 56.30
CA ASP A 165 37.06 -9.12 55.63
C ASP A 165 37.16 -9.26 54.09
N GLU A 166 37.87 -10.28 53.62
CA GLU A 166 37.99 -10.61 52.19
C GLU A 166 36.65 -11.08 51.60
N PHE A 167 35.88 -11.87 52.34
CA PHE A 167 34.53 -12.29 51.97
C PHE A 167 33.57 -11.09 51.86
N LEU A 168 33.58 -10.16 52.82
CA LEU A 168 32.76 -8.95 52.75
C LEU A 168 33.15 -8.09 51.54
N ARG A 169 34.45 -7.81 51.32
CA ARG A 169 34.91 -7.03 50.16
C ARG A 169 34.54 -7.69 48.82
N SER A 170 34.67 -9.00 48.72
CA SER A 170 34.32 -9.73 47.49
C SER A 170 32.80 -9.84 47.30
N SER A 171 32.01 -9.97 48.37
CA SER A 171 30.55 -9.94 48.32
C SER A 171 30.01 -8.58 47.92
N ASP A 172 30.54 -7.49 48.50
CA ASP A 172 30.14 -6.12 48.15
C ASP A 172 30.52 -5.79 46.71
N ALA A 173 31.72 -6.21 46.26
CA ALA A 173 32.13 -6.08 44.87
C ALA A 173 31.21 -6.87 43.92
N ALA A 174 30.85 -8.10 44.27
CA ALA A 174 29.92 -8.92 43.49
C ALA A 174 28.50 -8.32 43.45
N ALA A 175 28.02 -7.75 44.55
CA ALA A 175 26.74 -7.05 44.62
C ALA A 175 26.73 -5.80 43.72
N HIS A 176 27.79 -4.97 43.78
CA HIS A 176 27.94 -3.82 42.90
C HIS A 176 28.09 -4.20 41.42
N GLU A 177 28.78 -5.31 41.10
CA GLU A 177 28.80 -5.85 39.74
C GLU A 177 27.42 -6.33 39.28
N ALA A 178 26.65 -6.99 40.14
CA ALA A 178 25.30 -7.44 39.82
C ALA A 178 24.36 -6.25 39.54
N ILE A 179 24.43 -5.19 40.34
CA ILE A 179 23.69 -3.94 40.12
C ILE A 179 24.08 -3.32 38.77
N ARG A 180 25.38 -3.12 38.49
CA ARG A 180 25.83 -2.56 37.19
C ARG A 180 25.38 -3.40 35.99
N LYS A 181 25.42 -4.73 36.10
CA LYS A 181 24.96 -5.65 35.05
C LYS A 181 23.44 -5.55 34.84
N ALA A 182 22.66 -5.37 35.91
CA ALA A 182 21.21 -5.14 35.84
C ALA A 182 20.87 -3.77 35.22
N ASP A 183 21.55 -2.70 35.65
CA ASP A 183 21.35 -1.34 35.13
C ASP A 183 21.70 -1.25 33.65
N GLU A 184 22.82 -1.84 33.23
CA GLU A 184 23.22 -1.88 31.81
C GLU A 184 22.25 -2.72 30.97
N ALA A 185 21.77 -3.85 31.49
CA ALA A 185 20.73 -4.63 30.81
C ALA A 185 19.40 -3.85 30.68
N ALA A 186 19.02 -3.08 31.71
CA ALA A 186 17.86 -2.20 31.68
C ALA A 186 18.03 -1.06 30.66
N ARG A 187 19.20 -0.41 30.63
CA ARG A 187 19.55 0.64 29.65
C ARG A 187 19.45 0.11 28.22
N VAL A 188 20.10 -1.02 27.93
CA VAL A 188 20.06 -1.65 26.59
C VAL A 188 18.64 -2.11 26.21
N SER A 189 17.84 -2.57 27.17
CA SER A 189 16.43 -2.90 26.95
C SER A 189 15.60 -1.65 26.59
N GLN A 190 15.79 -0.55 27.32
CA GLN A 190 15.11 0.72 27.08
C GLN A 190 15.51 1.33 25.71
N GLU A 191 16.79 1.29 25.34
CA GLU A 191 17.28 1.74 24.03
C GLU A 191 16.72 0.91 22.88
N LYS A 192 16.62 -0.42 23.04
CA LYS A 192 15.94 -1.28 22.05
C LYS A 192 14.45 -0.95 21.97
N ALA A 193 13.77 -0.69 23.09
CA ALA A 193 12.36 -0.34 23.11
C ALA A 193 12.08 1.01 22.41
N THR A 194 12.94 2.02 22.58
CA THR A 194 12.81 3.30 21.86
C THR A 194 13.13 3.16 20.38
N ALA A 195 14.16 2.39 20.01
CA ALA A 195 14.48 2.09 18.61
C ALA A 195 13.33 1.37 17.90
N VAL A 196 12.72 0.35 18.52
CA VAL A 196 11.52 -0.33 17.99
C VAL A 196 10.35 0.64 17.81
N ARG A 197 10.14 1.58 18.75
CA ARG A 197 9.09 2.61 18.64
C ARG A 197 9.34 3.54 17.44
N GLN A 198 10.58 3.99 17.24
CA GLN A 198 10.96 4.82 16.09
C GLN A 198 10.80 4.06 14.76
N LEU A 199 11.16 2.77 14.71
CA LEU A 199 10.98 1.94 13.52
C LEU A 199 9.50 1.73 13.19
N ARG A 200 8.64 1.51 14.20
CA ARG A 200 7.18 1.47 14.00
C ARG A 200 6.63 2.79 13.45
N GLN A 201 7.04 3.92 14.01
CA GLN A 201 6.64 5.25 13.50
C GLN A 201 7.08 5.46 12.03
N LYS A 202 8.30 5.06 11.66
CA LYS A 202 8.78 5.11 10.27
C LYS A 202 7.99 4.17 9.36
N LEU A 203 7.67 2.96 9.82
CA LEU A 203 6.86 1.99 9.08
C LEU A 203 5.47 2.56 8.79
N ASP A 204 4.79 3.12 9.79
CA ASP A 204 3.43 3.61 9.64
C ASP A 204 3.38 4.91 8.81
N ALA A 205 4.36 5.81 8.94
CA ALA A 205 4.53 6.94 8.02
C ALA A 205 4.77 6.49 6.56
N THR A 206 5.52 5.41 6.36
CA THR A 206 5.78 4.84 5.02
C THR A 206 4.51 4.19 4.44
N LYS A 207 3.74 3.46 5.27
CA LYS A 207 2.43 2.91 4.87
C LYS A 207 1.44 4.01 4.48
N ALA A 208 1.34 5.09 5.27
CA ALA A 208 0.48 6.23 4.96
C ALA A 208 0.87 6.90 3.64
N ARG A 209 2.18 7.09 3.38
CA ARG A 209 2.68 7.58 2.09
C ARG A 209 2.37 6.61 0.94
N ALA A 210 2.49 5.30 1.16
CA ALA A 210 2.16 4.28 0.15
C ALA A 210 0.65 4.27 -0.17
N ALA A 211 -0.22 4.45 0.83
CA ALA A 211 -1.67 4.58 0.63
C ALA A 211 -2.01 5.84 -0.19
N SER A 212 -1.49 7.01 0.20
CA SER A 212 -1.71 8.26 -0.57
C SER A 212 -1.14 8.18 -2.00
N ASN A 213 0.00 7.53 -2.20
CA ASN A 213 0.53 7.30 -3.55
C ASN A 213 -0.34 6.33 -4.35
N ARG A 214 -0.94 5.31 -3.72
CA ARG A 214 -1.88 4.39 -4.38
C ARG A 214 -3.16 5.12 -4.82
N GLU A 215 -3.68 6.04 -4.02
CA GLU A 215 -4.80 6.91 -4.37
C GLU A 215 -4.46 7.79 -5.57
N LYS A 216 -3.30 8.47 -5.55
CA LYS A 216 -2.81 9.27 -6.69
C LYS A 216 -2.63 8.44 -7.96
N VAL A 217 -2.12 7.21 -7.87
CA VAL A 217 -2.02 6.30 -9.02
C VAL A 217 -3.40 5.93 -9.56
N GLN A 218 -4.41 5.75 -8.72
CA GLN A 218 -5.80 5.53 -9.17
C GLN A 218 -6.39 6.79 -9.83
N GLU A 219 -6.14 7.97 -9.27
CA GLU A 219 -6.55 9.25 -9.85
C GLU A 219 -5.91 9.48 -11.22
N TYR A 220 -4.59 9.34 -11.33
CA TYR A 220 -3.87 9.44 -12.61
C TYR A 220 -4.26 8.32 -13.59
N SER A 221 -4.63 7.12 -13.12
CA SER A 221 -5.16 6.07 -13.99
C SER A 221 -6.54 6.42 -14.55
N ARG A 222 -7.43 7.04 -13.75
CA ARG A 222 -8.73 7.54 -14.21
C ARG A 222 -8.55 8.70 -15.18
N TYR A 223 -7.68 9.66 -14.85
CA TYR A 223 -7.35 10.78 -15.72
C TYR A 223 -6.73 10.32 -17.05
N ARG A 224 -5.79 9.35 -17.02
CA ARG A 224 -5.25 8.72 -18.23
C ARG A 224 -6.35 8.06 -19.07
N ALA A 225 -7.25 7.29 -18.45
CA ALA A 225 -8.35 6.66 -19.18
C ALA A 225 -9.30 7.70 -19.82
N PHE A 226 -9.59 8.80 -19.12
CA PHE A 226 -10.32 9.94 -19.67
C PHE A 226 -9.58 10.57 -20.85
N LEU A 227 -8.29 10.89 -20.71
CA LEU A 227 -7.47 11.42 -21.81
C LEU A 227 -7.44 10.48 -23.01
N THR A 228 -7.30 9.17 -22.82
CA THR A 228 -7.37 8.17 -23.91
C THR A 228 -8.73 8.13 -24.59
N HIS A 229 -9.83 8.45 -23.88
CA HIS A 229 -11.17 8.52 -24.46
C HIS A 229 -11.38 9.79 -25.31
N ILE A 230 -10.94 10.95 -24.82
CA ILE A 230 -11.08 12.24 -25.54
C ILE A 230 -10.01 12.46 -26.62
N THR A 231 -8.91 11.70 -26.60
CA THR A 231 -7.91 11.76 -27.67
C THR A 231 -8.46 11.14 -28.96
N PRO A 232 -8.28 11.77 -30.13
CA PRO A 232 -8.65 11.18 -31.42
C PRO A 232 -8.06 9.78 -31.62
N GLN A 233 -8.92 8.79 -31.88
CA GLN A 233 -8.52 7.38 -31.93
C GLN A 233 -7.59 7.07 -33.11
N ASP A 234 -7.66 7.83 -34.20
CA ASP A 234 -6.76 7.65 -35.34
C ASP A 234 -5.33 8.10 -35.00
N TRP A 235 -5.18 9.24 -34.32
CA TRP A 235 -3.88 9.67 -33.78
C TRP A 235 -3.29 8.65 -32.78
N LEU A 236 -4.14 8.01 -31.95
CA LEU A 236 -3.67 6.95 -31.04
C LEU A 236 -3.12 5.74 -31.80
N LYS A 237 -3.76 5.31 -32.90
CA LYS A 237 -3.26 4.23 -33.76
C LYS A 237 -1.93 4.61 -34.39
N ASP A 238 -1.84 5.80 -34.98
CA ASP A 238 -0.62 6.31 -35.61
C ASP A 238 0.55 6.33 -34.60
N GLN A 239 0.31 6.77 -33.36
CA GLN A 239 1.31 6.74 -32.30
C GLN A 239 1.66 5.33 -31.83
N GLU A 240 0.69 4.41 -31.79
CA GLU A 240 0.96 3.01 -31.45
C GLU A 240 1.81 2.34 -32.53
N GLU A 241 1.56 2.62 -33.80
CA GLU A 241 2.37 2.15 -34.94
C GLU A 241 3.78 2.75 -34.92
N LEU A 242 3.92 4.06 -34.71
CA LEU A 242 5.23 4.72 -34.54
C LEU A 242 6.00 4.19 -33.31
N SER A 243 5.30 3.82 -32.22
CA SER A 243 5.90 3.21 -31.04
C SER A 243 6.37 1.79 -31.33
N LYS A 244 5.53 0.97 -31.98
CA LYS A 244 5.87 -0.40 -32.43
C LYS A 244 7.08 -0.38 -33.36
N GLU A 245 7.12 0.53 -34.33
CA GLU A 245 8.24 0.70 -35.25
C GLU A 245 9.52 1.11 -34.51
N ARG A 246 9.44 2.07 -33.57
CA ARG A 246 10.59 2.46 -32.73
C ARG A 246 11.14 1.31 -31.88
N VAL A 247 10.25 0.54 -31.26
CA VAL A 247 10.61 -0.66 -30.47
C VAL A 247 11.19 -1.74 -31.38
N HIS A 248 10.64 -1.93 -32.58
CA HIS A 248 11.15 -2.87 -33.57
C HIS A 248 12.57 -2.49 -34.04
N GLN A 249 12.81 -1.21 -34.34
CA GLN A 249 14.15 -0.70 -34.68
C GLN A 249 15.14 -0.86 -33.52
N GLN A 250 14.75 -0.54 -32.27
CA GLN A 250 15.59 -0.79 -31.10
C GLN A 250 15.90 -2.27 -30.91
N LYS A 251 14.90 -3.15 -31.09
CA LYS A 251 15.06 -4.61 -31.03
C LYS A 251 16.06 -5.10 -32.09
N GLN A 252 15.88 -4.67 -33.35
CA GLN A 252 16.83 -5.00 -34.43
C GLN A 252 18.25 -4.54 -34.11
N GLN A 253 18.43 -3.28 -33.69
CA GLN A 253 19.75 -2.71 -33.36
C GLN A 253 20.40 -3.45 -32.18
N TRP A 254 19.64 -3.78 -31.13
CA TRP A 254 20.13 -4.52 -29.98
C TRP A 254 20.51 -5.95 -30.36
N VAL A 255 19.66 -6.67 -31.11
CA VAL A 255 19.94 -8.03 -31.58
C VAL A 255 21.18 -8.06 -32.48
N GLN A 256 21.32 -7.09 -33.40
CA GLN A 256 22.52 -6.95 -34.22
C GLN A 256 23.78 -6.69 -33.39
N SER A 257 23.71 -5.78 -32.39
CA SER A 257 24.82 -5.49 -31.48
C SER A 257 25.22 -6.70 -30.65
N GLN A 258 24.25 -7.45 -30.10
CA GLN A 258 24.50 -8.67 -29.34
C GLN A 258 25.09 -9.79 -30.22
N LEU A 259 24.59 -9.96 -31.44
CA LEU A 259 25.14 -10.93 -32.39
C LEU A 259 26.57 -10.56 -32.80
N GLN A 260 26.87 -9.28 -33.04
CA GLN A 260 28.22 -8.80 -33.34
C GLN A 260 29.17 -9.03 -32.15
N GLN A 261 28.74 -8.69 -30.93
CA GLN A 261 29.52 -8.93 -29.71
C GLN A 261 29.81 -10.43 -29.52
N GLN A 262 28.82 -11.28 -29.76
CA GLN A 262 28.98 -12.73 -29.69
C GLN A 262 29.91 -13.27 -30.78
N GLN A 263 29.86 -12.75 -32.01
CA GLN A 263 30.79 -13.12 -33.08
C GLN A 263 32.24 -12.74 -32.73
N LEU A 264 32.47 -11.56 -32.15
CA LEU A 264 33.78 -11.13 -31.68
C LEU A 264 34.31 -12.02 -30.54
N GLN A 265 33.46 -12.36 -29.56
CA GLN A 265 33.81 -13.31 -28.50
C GLN A 265 34.13 -14.71 -29.06
N TYR A 266 33.31 -15.22 -29.96
CA TYR A 266 33.53 -16.51 -30.61
C TYR A 266 34.83 -16.54 -31.43
N ALA A 267 35.17 -15.46 -32.14
CA ALA A 267 36.43 -15.33 -32.86
C ALA A 267 37.64 -15.35 -31.90
N ALA A 268 37.58 -14.59 -30.80
CA ALA A 268 38.62 -14.57 -29.78
C ALA A 268 38.80 -15.94 -29.09
N ASP A 269 37.71 -16.64 -28.77
CA ASP A 269 37.74 -17.98 -28.19
C ASP A 269 38.31 -19.03 -29.17
N LEU A 270 38.02 -18.89 -30.48
CA LEU A 270 38.63 -19.74 -31.51
C LEU A 270 40.14 -19.50 -31.62
N GLU A 271 40.57 -18.24 -31.62
CA GLU A 271 41.99 -17.87 -31.67
C GLU A 271 42.74 -18.37 -30.43
N ALA A 272 42.15 -18.25 -29.24
CA ALA A 272 42.70 -18.79 -28.01
C ALA A 272 42.83 -20.34 -28.03
N ILE A 273 41.89 -21.06 -28.66
CA ILE A 273 42.02 -22.52 -28.87
C ILE A 273 43.15 -22.85 -29.84
N ASP A 274 43.31 -22.08 -30.91
CA ASP A 274 44.37 -22.30 -31.90
C ASP A 274 45.75 -21.95 -31.34
N GLU A 275 45.86 -20.98 -30.44
CA GLU A 275 47.11 -20.68 -29.73
C GLU A 275 47.44 -21.77 -28.68
N ASP A 276 46.46 -22.23 -27.89
CA ASP A 276 46.59 -23.39 -26.99
C ASP A 276 47.04 -24.66 -27.74
N LEU A 277 46.58 -24.84 -28.98
CA LEU A 277 47.02 -25.93 -29.86
C LEU A 277 48.45 -25.69 -30.36
N ARG A 278 48.78 -24.48 -30.86
CA ARG A 278 50.12 -24.13 -31.35
C ARG A 278 51.19 -24.29 -30.26
N GLU A 279 50.95 -23.80 -29.05
CA GLU A 279 51.87 -23.94 -27.92
C GLU A 279 52.16 -25.41 -27.60
N LYS A 280 51.11 -26.24 -27.49
CA LYS A 280 51.25 -27.68 -27.20
C LYS A 280 51.94 -28.45 -28.31
N LEU A 281 51.71 -28.09 -29.57
CA LEU A 281 52.44 -28.69 -30.71
C LEU A 281 53.93 -28.33 -30.65
N GLN A 282 54.28 -27.07 -30.37
CA GLN A 282 55.68 -26.68 -30.16
C GLN A 282 56.31 -27.40 -28.95
N GLU A 283 55.56 -27.62 -27.87
CA GLU A 283 56.05 -28.34 -26.70
C GLU A 283 56.33 -29.82 -27.01
N LEU A 284 55.47 -30.48 -27.80
CA LEU A 284 55.72 -31.84 -28.31
C LEU A 284 56.95 -31.89 -29.23
N GLU A 285 57.16 -30.88 -30.08
CA GLU A 285 58.35 -30.81 -30.95
C GLU A 285 59.64 -30.58 -30.15
N LYS A 286 59.61 -29.74 -29.11
CA LYS A 286 60.71 -29.56 -28.14
C LYS A 286 60.98 -30.83 -27.30
N LYS A 287 59.99 -31.71 -27.13
CA LYS A 287 60.16 -33.04 -26.49
C LYS A 287 60.72 -34.08 -27.49
N LYS A 288 60.32 -34.03 -28.76
CA LYS A 288 60.84 -34.89 -29.84
C LYS A 288 62.35 -34.71 -30.06
N SER A 289 62.87 -33.48 -29.98
CA SER A 289 64.31 -33.22 -30.11
C SER A 289 65.15 -33.76 -28.94
N ARG A 290 64.53 -34.22 -27.84
CA ARG A 290 65.19 -34.82 -26.68
C ARG A 290 65.23 -36.37 -26.69
N GLY A 291 65.00 -37.00 -27.84
CA GLY A 291 65.33 -38.42 -28.06
C GLY A 291 64.19 -39.44 -27.92
N LEU A 292 62.94 -39.00 -27.79
CA LEU A 292 61.77 -39.89 -27.75
C LEU A 292 61.21 -40.14 -29.17
N LYS A 293 60.92 -41.40 -29.53
CA LYS A 293 60.40 -41.77 -30.85
C LYS A 293 59.06 -41.07 -31.14
N ALA A 294 58.96 -40.43 -32.29
CA ALA A 294 57.77 -39.68 -32.69
C ALA A 294 56.62 -40.63 -33.07
N SER A 295 55.57 -40.65 -32.26
CA SER A 295 54.25 -41.19 -32.66
C SER A 295 53.42 -40.07 -33.30
N ALA A 296 52.71 -40.38 -34.38
CA ALA A 296 51.73 -39.47 -34.98
C ALA A 296 50.42 -39.38 -34.15
N GLY A 297 50.20 -40.30 -33.21
CA GLY A 297 49.00 -40.36 -32.37
C GLY A 297 48.79 -39.12 -31.49
N PRO A 298 49.75 -38.75 -30.61
CA PRO A 298 49.60 -37.62 -29.69
C PRO A 298 49.35 -36.27 -30.39
N ARG A 299 49.87 -36.08 -31.61
CA ARG A 299 49.60 -34.87 -32.41
C ARG A 299 48.14 -34.83 -32.88
N LYS A 300 47.63 -35.94 -33.43
CA LYS A 300 46.23 -36.06 -33.87
C LYS A 300 45.26 -35.95 -32.70
N GLU A 301 45.62 -36.48 -31.52
CA GLU A 301 44.79 -36.41 -30.31
C GLU A 301 44.62 -34.96 -29.81
N LEU A 302 45.67 -34.14 -29.83
CA LEU A 302 45.60 -32.72 -29.48
C LEU A 302 44.74 -31.92 -30.47
N GLU A 303 44.90 -32.20 -31.76
CA GLU A 303 44.14 -31.58 -32.85
C GLU A 303 42.65 -31.94 -32.77
N GLU A 304 42.32 -33.22 -32.55
CA GLU A 304 40.95 -33.69 -32.30
C GLU A 304 40.35 -33.07 -31.01
N ARG A 305 41.16 -32.87 -29.97
CA ARG A 305 40.73 -32.20 -28.74
C ARG A 305 40.45 -30.71 -28.95
N ALA A 306 41.25 -30.02 -29.77
CA ALA A 306 41.00 -28.64 -30.18
C ALA A 306 39.72 -28.55 -31.03
N GLU A 307 39.54 -29.43 -32.01
CA GLU A 307 38.29 -29.53 -32.78
C GLU A 307 37.06 -29.77 -31.89
N LYS A 308 37.15 -30.68 -30.90
CA LYS A 308 36.07 -30.92 -29.94
C LYS A 308 35.71 -29.66 -29.16
N LYS A 309 36.71 -28.85 -28.72
CA LYS A 309 36.45 -27.54 -28.09
C LYS A 309 35.74 -26.58 -29.07
N LYS A 310 36.24 -26.44 -30.31
CA LYS A 310 35.62 -25.57 -31.34
C LYS A 310 34.16 -25.96 -31.63
N ARG A 311 33.88 -27.26 -31.80
CA ARG A 311 32.53 -27.81 -31.98
C ARG A 311 31.63 -27.56 -30.77
N GLN A 312 32.17 -27.58 -29.55
CA GLN A 312 31.41 -27.26 -28.34
C GLN A 312 31.11 -25.75 -28.21
N LEU A 313 32.02 -24.86 -28.61
CA LEU A 313 31.76 -23.42 -28.64
C LEU A 313 30.68 -23.06 -29.66
N SER A 314 30.78 -23.58 -30.88
CA SER A 314 29.77 -23.36 -31.94
C SER A 314 28.36 -23.79 -31.52
N ARG A 315 28.23 -24.86 -30.70
CA ARG A 315 26.94 -25.31 -30.14
C ARG A 315 26.36 -24.41 -29.04
N LYS A 316 27.14 -23.47 -28.48
CA LYS A 316 26.68 -22.49 -27.47
C LYS A 316 26.31 -21.15 -28.08
N LEU A 317 26.46 -20.99 -29.39
CA LEU A 317 26.15 -19.76 -30.10
C LEU A 317 24.62 -19.59 -30.15
N LYS A 318 24.13 -18.47 -29.61
CA LYS A 318 22.69 -18.15 -29.62
C LYS A 318 22.26 -17.70 -31.01
N THR A 319 21.07 -18.08 -31.43
CA THR A 319 20.47 -17.59 -32.68
C THR A 319 19.91 -16.17 -32.54
N ALA A 320 19.66 -15.49 -33.65
CA ALA A 320 19.05 -14.15 -33.64
C ALA A 320 17.66 -14.16 -32.96
N THR A 321 16.86 -15.20 -33.18
CA THR A 321 15.55 -15.38 -32.54
C THR A 321 15.64 -15.61 -31.02
N GLU A 322 16.70 -16.26 -30.53
CA GLU A 322 16.95 -16.34 -29.08
C GLU A 322 17.27 -14.96 -28.48
N PHE A 323 18.00 -14.11 -29.19
CA PHE A 323 18.22 -12.72 -28.78
C PHE A 323 16.93 -11.90 -28.85
N GLU A 324 16.11 -12.05 -29.89
CA GLU A 324 14.79 -11.40 -29.97
C GLU A 324 13.89 -11.75 -28.78
N ASN A 325 13.86 -13.02 -28.37
CA ASN A 325 13.12 -13.47 -27.19
C ASN A 325 13.70 -12.91 -25.88
N LEU A 326 15.01 -12.73 -25.77
CA LEU A 326 15.66 -12.09 -24.62
C LEU A 326 15.29 -10.60 -24.53
N PHE A 327 15.27 -9.89 -25.66
CA PHE A 327 14.83 -8.50 -25.70
C PHE A 327 13.37 -8.36 -25.26
N ASP A 328 12.47 -9.22 -25.75
CA ASP A 328 11.05 -9.18 -25.37
C ASP A 328 10.84 -9.49 -23.87
N ALA A 329 11.71 -10.33 -23.28
CA ALA A 329 11.66 -10.67 -21.86
C ALA A 329 12.21 -9.56 -20.94
N GLU A 330 13.23 -8.81 -21.37
CA GLU A 330 13.87 -7.75 -20.56
C GLU A 330 13.23 -6.37 -20.75
N ASN A 331 12.74 -6.01 -21.95
CA ASN A 331 12.41 -4.62 -22.33
C ASN A 331 10.91 -4.28 -22.37
N MET A 332 10.10 -4.88 -21.51
CA MET A 332 8.64 -4.64 -21.43
C MET A 332 8.23 -3.20 -20.98
N ALA A 333 9.19 -2.29 -20.77
CA ALA A 333 8.98 -0.99 -20.12
C ALA A 333 9.19 0.26 -21.01
N LEU A 334 9.64 0.12 -22.27
CA LEU A 334 10.07 1.26 -23.09
C LEU A 334 8.98 1.96 -23.93
N SER A 335 7.76 1.43 -23.98
CA SER A 335 6.65 2.04 -24.72
C SER A 335 5.98 3.17 -23.92
N ALA A 336 6.75 4.22 -23.65
CA ALA A 336 6.20 5.52 -23.28
C ALA A 336 5.65 6.19 -24.55
N LEU A 337 4.38 5.92 -24.88
CA LEU A 337 3.67 6.70 -25.90
C LEU A 337 3.65 8.17 -25.47
N ASP A 338 3.91 9.06 -26.43
CA ASP A 338 3.68 10.48 -26.23
C ASP A 338 2.18 10.72 -25.96
N LEU A 339 1.87 11.67 -25.07
CA LEU A 339 0.48 12.09 -24.83
C LEU A 339 0.06 13.12 -25.90
N TYR A 340 -1.21 13.10 -26.31
CA TYR A 340 -1.74 14.07 -27.27
C TYR A 340 -1.73 15.48 -26.67
N PHE A 341 -2.48 15.65 -25.58
CA PHE A 341 -2.53 16.89 -24.82
C PHE A 341 -1.21 17.12 -24.08
N LYS A 342 -0.62 18.31 -24.24
CA LYS A 342 0.64 18.68 -23.58
C LYS A 342 0.43 19.58 -22.36
N ASP A 343 -0.71 20.27 -22.28
CA ASP A 343 -1.13 21.10 -21.14
C ASP A 343 -2.44 20.55 -20.53
N PRO A 344 -2.53 20.34 -19.21
CA PRO A 344 -3.79 19.99 -18.54
C PRO A 344 -4.98 20.94 -18.82
N GLN A 345 -4.74 22.19 -19.21
CA GLN A 345 -5.81 23.14 -19.59
C GLN A 345 -6.31 22.97 -21.02
N GLU A 346 -5.58 22.27 -21.88
CA GLU A 346 -5.91 22.13 -23.31
C GLU A 346 -7.24 21.40 -23.55
N PRO A 347 -7.55 20.27 -22.89
CA PRO A 347 -8.88 19.66 -22.96
C PRO A 347 -10.00 20.60 -22.50
N LEU A 348 -9.78 21.33 -21.40
CA LEU A 348 -10.80 22.21 -20.82
C LEU A 348 -11.11 23.39 -21.74
N ARG A 349 -10.09 23.95 -22.40
CA ARG A 349 -10.26 24.98 -23.42
C ARG A 349 -11.02 24.44 -24.63
N LEU A 350 -10.69 23.25 -25.13
CA LEU A 350 -11.41 22.62 -26.24
C LEU A 350 -12.87 22.33 -25.89
N PHE A 351 -13.16 21.83 -24.69
CA PHE A 351 -14.54 21.64 -24.21
C PHE A 351 -15.30 22.98 -24.15
N LYS A 352 -14.68 24.05 -23.65
CA LYS A 352 -15.29 25.38 -23.61
C LYS A 352 -15.55 25.95 -25.00
N GLU A 353 -14.63 25.78 -25.94
CA GLU A 353 -14.79 26.18 -27.34
C GLU A 353 -15.93 25.40 -28.01
N LEU A 354 -16.04 24.09 -27.75
CA LEU A 354 -17.15 23.26 -28.21
C LEU A 354 -18.49 23.61 -27.52
N GLU A 355 -18.49 24.00 -26.25
CA GLU A 355 -19.69 24.47 -25.54
C GLU A 355 -20.19 25.79 -26.13
N GLU A 356 -19.28 26.72 -26.43
CA GLU A 356 -19.58 28.00 -27.09
C GLU A 356 -20.11 27.79 -28.52
N GLU A 357 -19.49 26.89 -29.31
CA GLU A 357 -19.96 26.54 -30.66
C GLU A 357 -21.32 25.82 -30.63
N ASN A 358 -21.53 24.85 -29.73
CA ASN A 358 -22.82 24.17 -29.59
C ASN A 358 -23.92 25.14 -29.15
N LEU A 359 -23.64 26.08 -28.24
CA LEU A 359 -24.60 27.10 -27.84
C LEU A 359 -24.96 28.03 -29.00
N PHE A 360 -23.98 28.43 -29.82
CA PHE A 360 -24.19 29.21 -31.03
C PHE A 360 -25.05 28.44 -32.07
N LEU A 361 -24.77 27.14 -32.28
CA LEU A 361 -25.58 26.29 -33.16
C LEU A 361 -27.03 26.15 -32.66
N ILE A 362 -27.24 26.01 -31.35
CA ILE A 362 -28.58 25.97 -30.75
C ILE A 362 -29.31 27.31 -30.92
N GLN A 363 -28.61 28.44 -30.75
CA GLN A 363 -29.18 29.77 -30.96
C GLN A 363 -29.59 29.98 -32.43
N ASN A 364 -28.71 29.67 -33.38
CA ASN A 364 -29.00 29.76 -34.81
C ASN A 364 -30.15 28.82 -35.23
N ALA A 365 -30.18 27.59 -34.70
CA ALA A 365 -31.31 26.68 -34.90
C ALA A 365 -32.62 27.24 -34.33
N HIS A 366 -32.59 27.95 -33.20
CA HIS A 366 -33.76 28.60 -32.65
C HIS A 366 -34.20 29.81 -33.49
N GLU A 367 -33.26 30.68 -33.88
CA GLU A 367 -33.52 31.86 -34.73
C GLU A 367 -34.17 31.42 -36.06
N THR A 368 -33.55 30.47 -36.78
CA THR A 368 -34.09 29.95 -38.04
C THR A 368 -35.47 29.26 -37.88
N VAL A 369 -35.74 28.58 -36.76
CA VAL A 369 -37.08 28.08 -36.45
C VAL A 369 -38.07 29.23 -36.23
N THR A 370 -37.72 30.26 -35.47
CA THR A 370 -38.62 31.42 -35.26
C THR A 370 -38.88 32.22 -36.54
N GLU A 371 -37.90 32.32 -37.44
CA GLU A 371 -38.10 32.90 -38.78
C GLU A 371 -39.05 32.05 -39.62
N LEU A 372 -38.92 30.71 -39.56
CA LEU A 372 -39.78 29.78 -40.27
C LEU A 372 -41.22 29.84 -39.74
N GLU A 373 -41.43 29.82 -38.42
CA GLU A 373 -42.73 30.02 -37.79
C GLU A 373 -43.38 31.36 -38.18
N ALA A 374 -42.59 32.44 -38.23
CA ALA A 374 -43.05 33.75 -38.68
C ALA A 374 -43.44 33.76 -40.18
N MET A 375 -42.71 33.02 -41.01
CA MET A 375 -43.03 32.85 -42.44
C MET A 375 -44.27 31.98 -42.65
N GLU A 376 -44.42 30.86 -41.94
CA GLU A 376 -45.62 30.01 -41.95
C GLU A 376 -46.85 30.80 -41.53
N LYS A 377 -46.75 31.61 -40.46
CA LYS A 377 -47.83 32.52 -40.06
C LYS A 377 -48.20 33.51 -41.16
N ARG A 378 -47.22 34.18 -41.79
CA ARG A 378 -47.46 35.09 -42.92
C ARG A 378 -48.15 34.37 -44.09
N PHE A 379 -47.77 33.14 -44.41
CA PHE A 379 -48.43 32.34 -45.43
C PHE A 379 -49.87 31.97 -45.05
N ALA A 380 -50.13 31.65 -43.79
CA ALA A 380 -51.49 31.40 -43.29
C ALA A 380 -52.36 32.65 -43.36
N ASP A 381 -51.86 33.80 -42.89
CA ASP A 381 -52.55 35.09 -42.92
C ASP A 381 -52.86 35.51 -44.38
N THR A 382 -51.88 35.39 -45.29
CA THR A 382 -52.07 35.72 -46.72
C THR A 382 -53.05 34.76 -47.40
N ARG A 383 -53.03 33.47 -47.05
CA ARG A 383 -53.99 32.49 -47.56
C ARG A 383 -55.42 32.78 -47.08
N ALA A 384 -55.59 33.17 -45.82
CA ALA A 384 -56.89 33.57 -45.27
C ALA A 384 -57.41 34.85 -45.95
N GLU A 385 -56.55 35.86 -46.16
CA GLU A 385 -56.94 37.08 -46.87
C GLU A 385 -57.33 36.79 -48.33
N MET A 386 -56.55 35.98 -49.05
CA MET A 386 -56.90 35.58 -50.42
C MET A 386 -58.19 34.75 -50.47
N GLY A 387 -58.43 33.87 -49.48
CA GLY A 387 -59.69 33.15 -49.34
C GLY A 387 -60.89 34.09 -49.21
N ALA A 388 -60.84 35.03 -48.27
CA ALA A 388 -61.88 36.04 -48.09
C ALA A 388 -62.10 36.93 -49.33
N ARG A 389 -61.03 37.26 -50.08
CA ARG A 389 -61.13 37.97 -51.36
C ARG A 389 -61.80 37.12 -52.45
N LEU A 390 -61.52 35.81 -52.52
CA LEU A 390 -62.17 34.90 -53.45
C LEU A 390 -63.66 34.74 -53.12
N GLU A 391 -64.01 34.48 -51.86
CA GLU A 391 -65.41 34.43 -51.39
C GLU A 391 -66.17 35.73 -51.72
N GLY A 392 -65.52 36.89 -51.53
CA GLY A 392 -66.08 38.18 -51.92
C GLY A 392 -66.30 38.33 -53.43
N LEU A 393 -65.37 37.86 -54.26
CA LEU A 393 -65.52 37.85 -55.72
C LEU A 393 -66.61 36.88 -56.19
N GLU A 394 -66.71 35.71 -55.58
CA GLU A 394 -67.78 34.72 -55.85
C GLU A 394 -69.15 35.30 -55.50
N ALA A 395 -69.29 35.99 -54.37
CA ALA A 395 -70.51 36.69 -53.99
C ALA A 395 -70.90 37.80 -55.01
N VAL A 396 -69.92 38.58 -55.50
CA VAL A 396 -70.15 39.58 -56.55
C VAL A 396 -70.56 38.92 -57.87
N ILE A 397 -69.92 37.81 -58.26
CA ILE A 397 -70.30 37.05 -59.48
C ILE A 397 -71.73 36.52 -59.35
N ALA A 398 -72.10 35.94 -58.20
CA ALA A 398 -73.46 35.47 -57.94
C ALA A 398 -74.49 36.60 -58.00
N GLN A 399 -74.18 37.78 -57.42
CA GLN A 399 -75.03 38.96 -57.51
C GLN A 399 -75.20 39.46 -58.94
N LEU A 400 -74.12 39.52 -59.73
CA LEU A 400 -74.15 39.91 -61.14
C LEU A 400 -74.94 38.90 -62.00
N GLN A 401 -74.79 37.60 -61.73
CA GLN A 401 -75.59 36.56 -62.38
C GLN A 401 -77.09 36.70 -62.05
N GLN A 402 -77.44 36.99 -60.78
CA GLN A 402 -78.81 37.24 -60.37
C GLN A 402 -79.39 38.50 -61.04
N GLN A 403 -78.63 39.60 -61.10
CA GLN A 403 -79.02 40.81 -61.83
C GLN A 403 -79.21 40.53 -63.32
N LEU A 404 -78.31 39.78 -63.95
CA LEU A 404 -78.42 39.40 -65.35
C LEU A 404 -79.67 38.54 -65.62
N GLN A 405 -80.01 37.61 -64.72
CA GLN A 405 -81.24 36.83 -64.78
C GLN A 405 -82.48 37.72 -64.65
N GLN A 406 -82.49 38.68 -63.70
CA GLN A 406 -83.59 39.63 -63.54
C GLN A 406 -83.77 40.53 -64.76
N GLN A 407 -82.68 41.03 -65.35
CA GLN A 407 -82.76 41.85 -66.57
C GLN A 407 -83.20 41.03 -67.78
N ARG A 408 -82.73 39.78 -67.91
CA ARG A 408 -83.24 38.85 -68.93
C ARG A 408 -84.74 38.60 -68.77
N ALA A 409 -85.22 38.37 -67.55
CA ALA A 409 -86.65 38.18 -67.26
C ALA A 409 -87.49 39.43 -67.60
N LYS A 410 -86.98 40.64 -67.34
CA LYS A 410 -87.61 41.89 -67.78
C LYS A 410 -87.61 42.04 -69.30
N CYS A 411 -86.51 41.70 -69.98
CA CYS A 411 -86.45 41.72 -71.44
C CYS A 411 -87.39 40.69 -72.08
N THR A 412 -87.58 39.50 -71.47
CA THR A 412 -88.59 38.55 -71.95
C THR A 412 -90.00 39.05 -71.68
N GLN A 413 -90.28 39.61 -70.50
CA GLN A 413 -91.57 40.25 -70.19
C GLN A 413 -91.90 41.37 -71.19
N HIS A 414 -91.01 42.34 -71.40
CA HIS A 414 -91.23 43.41 -72.37
C HIS A 414 -91.34 42.90 -73.82
N ARG A 415 -90.66 41.79 -74.17
CA ARG A 415 -90.80 41.16 -75.48
C ARG A 415 -92.15 40.44 -75.64
N GLU A 416 -92.66 39.82 -74.58
CA GLU A 416 -93.99 39.22 -74.53
C GLU A 416 -95.09 40.29 -74.54
N GLU A 417 -94.92 41.38 -73.78
CA GLU A 417 -95.78 42.57 -73.81
C GLU A 417 -95.83 43.17 -75.22
N LEU A 418 -94.69 43.44 -75.84
CA LEU A 418 -94.62 43.96 -77.22
C LEU A 418 -95.26 42.99 -78.22
N ALA A 419 -95.02 41.69 -78.12
CA ALA A 419 -95.68 40.70 -78.99
C ALA A 419 -97.20 40.68 -78.80
N SER A 420 -97.68 40.78 -77.55
CA SER A 420 -99.12 40.89 -77.28
C SER A 420 -99.72 42.21 -77.77
N GLN A 421 -98.97 43.32 -77.69
CA GLN A 421 -99.38 44.63 -78.19
C GLN A 421 -99.40 44.68 -79.72
N GLU A 422 -98.46 44.00 -80.40
CA GLU A 422 -98.50 43.78 -81.86
C GLU A 422 -99.71 42.93 -82.28
N GLN A 423 -100.23 42.09 -81.38
CA GLN A 423 -101.36 41.19 -81.63
C GLN A 423 -102.72 41.84 -81.29
N GLU A 424 -102.77 42.75 -80.31
CA GLU A 424 -103.94 43.58 -79.97
C GLU A 424 -104.01 44.92 -80.75
N SER A 425 -102.95 45.33 -81.43
CA SER A 425 -102.95 46.56 -82.23
C SER A 425 -103.98 46.49 -83.36
N ASP A 426 -104.91 47.44 -83.36
CA ASP A 426 -105.85 47.67 -84.47
C ASP A 426 -105.13 47.84 -85.81
N ALA A 427 -103.86 48.29 -85.82
CA ALA A 427 -103.05 48.37 -87.03
C ALA A 427 -102.65 46.98 -87.55
N SER A 428 -102.40 46.00 -86.69
CA SER A 428 -102.12 44.61 -87.07
C SER A 428 -103.39 43.92 -87.56
N ALA A 429 -104.51 44.08 -86.85
CA ALA A 429 -105.82 43.61 -87.31
C ALA A 429 -106.27 44.29 -88.62
N ALA A 430 -105.97 45.57 -88.81
CA ALA A 430 -106.22 46.30 -90.05
C ALA A 430 -105.25 45.90 -91.17
N LEU A 431 -103.98 45.62 -90.89
CA LEU A 431 -103.01 45.10 -91.86
C LEU A 431 -103.34 43.66 -92.27
N GLN A 432 -103.82 42.81 -91.37
CA GLN A 432 -104.33 41.48 -91.71
C GLN A 432 -105.62 41.57 -92.52
N LYS A 433 -106.59 42.42 -92.13
CA LYS A 433 -107.78 42.70 -92.95
C LYS A 433 -107.40 43.26 -94.31
N LEU A 434 -106.45 44.18 -94.38
CA LEU A 434 -105.93 44.75 -95.63
C LEU A 434 -105.19 43.69 -96.44
N THR A 435 -104.46 42.77 -95.84
CA THR A 435 -103.77 41.67 -96.52
C THR A 435 -104.78 40.66 -97.08
N VAL A 436 -105.86 40.37 -96.35
CA VAL A 436 -107.00 39.58 -96.83
C VAL A 436 -107.78 40.32 -97.92
N HIS A 437 -107.94 41.64 -97.83
CA HIS A 437 -108.66 42.43 -98.83
C HIS A 437 -107.82 42.64 -100.10
N VAL A 438 -106.51 42.89 -99.96
CA VAL A 438 -105.56 42.98 -101.06
C VAL A 438 -105.40 41.62 -101.73
N SER A 439 -105.30 40.50 -100.99
CA SER A 439 -105.26 39.16 -101.62
C SER A 439 -106.60 38.79 -102.28
N ALA A 440 -107.74 39.17 -101.69
CA ALA A 440 -109.05 39.02 -102.33
C ALA A 440 -109.20 39.90 -103.59
N ILE A 441 -108.65 41.12 -103.60
CA ILE A 441 -108.60 41.99 -104.79
C ILE A 441 -107.62 41.44 -105.83
N HIS A 442 -106.46 40.90 -105.43
CA HIS A 442 -105.51 40.23 -106.32
C HIS A 442 -106.17 39.05 -107.04
N ALA A 443 -106.89 38.22 -106.27
CA ALA A 443 -107.65 37.07 -106.78
C ALA A 443 -108.86 37.50 -107.64
N ALA A 444 -109.58 38.57 -107.28
CA ALA A 444 -110.76 39.04 -108.01
C ALA A 444 -110.42 39.86 -109.27
N CYS A 445 -109.27 40.54 -109.30
CA CYS A 445 -108.78 41.28 -110.46
C CYS A 445 -107.96 40.43 -111.43
N GLY A 446 -107.86 39.11 -111.20
CA GLY A 446 -107.16 38.19 -112.11
C GLY A 446 -105.64 38.40 -112.17
N PHE A 447 -105.05 39.02 -111.14
CA PHE A 447 -103.60 39.04 -110.98
C PHE A 447 -103.15 37.69 -110.41
N GLU A 448 -102.98 36.73 -111.30
CA GLU A 448 -101.98 35.68 -111.10
C GLU A 448 -100.64 36.39 -110.87
N SER A 449 -100.15 36.36 -109.63
CA SER A 449 -98.77 36.73 -109.33
C SER A 449 -97.87 35.62 -109.89
N GLU A 450 -97.59 35.69 -111.18
CA GLU A 450 -96.42 35.03 -111.76
C GLU A 450 -95.17 35.48 -111.00
N GLN A 451 -94.31 34.50 -110.68
CA GLN A 451 -92.88 34.66 -110.36
C GLN A 451 -92.52 35.57 -109.17
N GLU A 452 -91.98 34.96 -108.12
CA GLU A 452 -90.55 34.95 -107.78
C GLU A 452 -90.40 34.21 -106.43
N GLY A 453 -89.32 33.50 -106.11
CA GLY A 453 -88.02 33.52 -106.77
C GLY A 453 -86.94 33.84 -105.74
N ASP A 454 -86.33 32.78 -105.22
CA ASP A 454 -84.93 32.77 -104.78
C ASP A 454 -84.55 33.48 -103.45
N TRP A 455 -83.33 33.17 -102.98
CA TRP A 455 -82.57 33.73 -101.85
C TRP A 455 -83.12 33.41 -100.43
N GLY A 456 -82.43 32.71 -99.52
CA GLY A 456 -81.08 32.15 -99.56
C GLY A 456 -80.08 32.88 -98.65
N VAL A 457 -80.02 32.47 -97.38
CA VAL A 457 -78.83 32.42 -96.49
C VAL A 457 -79.02 31.24 -95.53
#